data_AF-A0A2N2H4P7-F1
#
_entry.id   AF-A0A2N2H4P7-F1
#
_cell.length_a   1.000
_cell.length_b   1.000
_cell.length_c   1.000
_cell.angle_alpha   90.00
_cell.angle_beta   90.00
_cell.angle_gamma   90.00
#
_symmetry.space_group_name_H-M   'P 1'
#
loop_
_entity.id
_entity.type
_entity.pdbx_description
1 polymer ?
#
loop_
_entity_poly.entity_id
_entity_poly.type
_entity_poly.pdbx_seq_one_letter_code
_entity_poly.pdbx_strand_id
1 'polypeptide(L)'
;MDPEKRRLLKELFLAIHHRNPAETLRILNGLLSDPEHPDELPLARSRRADRHRQWVASLGFSSISGLRLSKKPRLEPLRMPLGLSLEYLFKDWGVHLMLFPMDFTPDGQTPGPDATLPSTMSAIALGAQVGILKRSGDTPLTFGLDVRFRPTAREAVLELPKKRFRLPGSWQVTGFTGYHFPLLDFN
;
A
#
# COMPACT_ATOMS: atom_id res chain seq x y z
N MET A 1 23.64 2.88 7.51
CA MET A 1 22.60 3.46 6.64
C MET A 1 23.05 4.86 6.25
N ASP A 2 23.08 5.15 4.95
CA ASP A 2 23.44 6.44 4.36
C ASP A 2 22.65 7.60 5.02
N PRO A 3 23.31 8.71 5.42
CA PRO A 3 22.66 9.90 5.98
C PRO A 3 21.52 10.45 5.11
N GLU A 4 21.65 10.41 3.78
CA GLU A 4 20.62 10.91 2.86
C GLU A 4 19.39 10.01 2.88
N LYS A 5 19.57 8.69 2.80
CA LYS A 5 18.47 7.73 2.94
C LYS A 5 17.78 7.84 4.30
N ARG A 6 18.52 8.15 5.37
CA ARG A 6 17.94 8.40 6.69
C ARG A 6 17.06 9.66 6.73
N ARG A 7 17.46 10.72 6.02
CA ARG A 7 16.66 11.95 5.86
C ARG A 7 15.37 11.64 5.10
N LEU A 8 15.48 11.00 3.93
CA LEU A 8 14.34 10.64 3.10
C LEU A 8 13.36 9.71 3.84
N LEU A 9 13.85 8.77 4.65
CA LEU A 9 12.99 7.92 5.47
C LEU A 9 12.17 8.72 6.50
N LYS A 10 12.76 9.75 7.12
CA LYS A 10 12.03 10.65 8.04
C LYS A 10 10.99 11.48 7.29
N GLU A 11 11.37 12.02 6.13
CA GLU A 11 10.45 12.78 5.26
C GLU A 11 9.30 11.91 4.78
N LEU A 12 9.55 10.63 4.50
CA LEU A 12 8.53 9.67 4.12
C LEU A 12 7.51 9.48 5.26
N PHE A 13 7.97 9.29 6.50
CA PHE A 13 7.07 9.18 7.65
C PHE A 13 6.24 10.46 7.84
N LEU A 14 6.84 11.63 7.63
CA LEU A 14 6.13 12.90 7.66
C LEU A 14 5.11 13.02 6.52
N ALA A 15 5.46 12.65 5.29
CA ALA A 15 4.54 12.66 4.15
C ALA A 15 3.35 11.70 4.35
N ILE A 16 3.61 10.51 4.90
CA ILE A 16 2.57 9.56 5.33
C ILE A 16 1.69 10.18 6.43
N HIS A 17 2.30 10.79 7.45
CA HIS A 17 1.60 11.43 8.56
C HIS A 17 0.71 12.59 8.09
N HIS A 18 1.23 13.43 7.19
CA HIS A 18 0.54 14.55 6.57
C HIS A 18 -0.38 14.14 5.42
N ARG A 19 -0.47 12.84 5.10
CA ARG A 19 -1.37 12.27 4.10
C ARG A 19 -1.18 12.92 2.72
N ASN A 20 0.08 13.04 2.29
CA ASN A 20 0.45 13.61 0.99
C ASN A 20 0.94 12.51 0.03
N PRO A 21 0.07 11.97 -0.85
CA PRO A 21 0.37 10.92 -1.82
C PRO A 21 1.53 11.23 -2.75
N ALA A 22 1.49 12.42 -3.37
CA ALA A 22 2.46 12.84 -4.37
C ALA A 22 3.85 12.94 -3.74
N GLU A 23 3.92 13.54 -2.55
CA GLU A 23 5.16 13.66 -1.80
C GLU A 23 5.68 12.31 -1.30
N THR A 24 4.79 11.42 -0.86
CA THR A 24 5.15 10.05 -0.47
C THR A 24 5.77 9.30 -1.66
N LEU A 25 5.14 9.32 -2.83
CA LEU A 25 5.65 8.65 -4.03
C LEU A 25 6.98 9.26 -4.49
N ARG A 26 7.11 10.59 -4.43
CA ARG A 26 8.36 11.30 -4.76
C ARG A 26 9.51 10.87 -3.85
N ILE A 27 9.28 10.83 -2.54
CA ILE A 27 10.29 10.43 -1.56
C ILE A 27 10.63 8.94 -1.68
N LEU A 28 9.64 8.09 -1.97
CA LEU A 28 9.87 6.67 -2.25
C LEU A 28 10.75 6.48 -3.48
N ASN A 29 10.48 7.19 -4.59
CA ASN A 29 11.35 7.12 -5.76
C ASN A 29 12.80 7.51 -5.42
N GLY A 30 13.01 8.56 -4.61
CA GLY A 30 14.37 8.94 -4.17
C GLY A 30 15.02 7.96 -3.19
N LEU A 31 14.24 7.26 -2.35
CA LEU A 31 14.78 6.21 -1.47
C LEU A 31 15.26 4.97 -2.24
N LEU A 32 14.60 4.70 -3.35
CA LEU A 32 14.76 3.48 -4.13
C LEU A 32 15.65 3.65 -5.35
N SER A 33 15.85 4.88 -5.83
CA SER A 33 16.72 5.18 -6.96
C SER A 33 18.12 4.62 -6.72
N ASP A 34 18.66 3.96 -7.74
CA ASP A 34 20.05 3.51 -7.71
C ASP A 34 20.97 4.72 -7.98
N PRO A 35 21.87 5.09 -7.04
CA PRO A 35 22.82 6.16 -7.30
C PRO A 35 23.75 5.89 -8.50
N GLU A 36 23.98 4.62 -8.86
CA GLU A 36 24.77 4.26 -10.05
C GLU A 36 23.93 4.29 -11.34
N HIS A 37 22.60 4.20 -11.24
CA HIS A 37 21.67 4.15 -12.37
C HIS A 37 20.41 4.99 -12.08
N PRO A 38 20.54 6.33 -12.01
CA PRO A 38 19.47 7.23 -11.57
C PRO A 38 18.26 7.26 -12.52
N ASP A 39 18.47 6.90 -13.78
CA ASP A 39 17.44 6.88 -14.83
C ASP A 39 16.69 5.54 -14.90
N GLU A 40 17.20 4.50 -14.23
CA GLU A 40 16.49 3.23 -14.12
C GLU A 40 15.39 3.34 -13.06
N LEU A 41 14.16 2.99 -13.45
CA LEU A 41 13.09 2.84 -12.48
C LEU A 41 13.57 1.86 -11.40
N PRO A 42 13.34 2.17 -10.12
CA PRO A 42 13.77 1.31 -9.02
C PRO A 42 13.05 -0.03 -9.11
N LEU A 43 13.63 -0.97 -9.85
CA LEU A 43 13.19 -2.35 -9.87
C LEU A 43 13.34 -2.90 -8.46
N ALA A 44 12.34 -3.63 -8.00
CA ALA A 44 12.31 -4.23 -6.66
C ALA A 44 13.54 -5.14 -6.46
N ARG A 45 14.63 -4.60 -5.92
CA ARG A 45 15.92 -5.29 -5.71
C ARG A 45 15.89 -6.30 -4.56
N SER A 46 14.72 -6.77 -4.11
CA SER A 46 14.69 -7.88 -3.18
C SER A 46 14.77 -9.20 -3.96
N ARG A 47 15.98 -9.76 -4.09
CA ARG A 47 16.16 -11.18 -4.41
C ARG A 47 15.55 -12.00 -3.26
N ARG A 48 14.22 -12.12 -3.23
CA ARG A 48 13.48 -13.01 -2.31
C ARG A 48 13.66 -14.48 -2.68
N ALA A 49 14.37 -14.73 -3.79
CA ALA A 49 14.70 -16.04 -4.32
C ALA A 49 15.32 -16.98 -3.27
N ASP A 50 16.25 -16.46 -2.49
CA ASP A 50 17.07 -17.25 -1.58
C ASP A 50 16.52 -17.25 -0.14
N ARG A 51 15.42 -16.54 0.12
CA ARG A 51 14.82 -16.42 1.46
C ARG A 51 13.83 -17.57 1.71
N HIS A 52 14.31 -18.67 2.31
CA HIS A 52 13.50 -19.84 2.70
C HIS A 52 13.29 -19.90 4.22
N ARG A 53 12.05 -20.11 4.67
CA ARG A 53 11.62 -20.16 6.08
C ARG A 53 11.95 -18.89 6.86
N GLN A 54 11.87 -17.74 6.19
CA GLN A 54 12.20 -16.45 6.77
C GLN A 54 10.98 -15.55 6.79
N TRP A 55 10.85 -14.81 7.90
CA TRP A 55 9.99 -13.65 7.98
C TRP A 55 10.71 -12.46 7.39
N VAL A 56 10.08 -11.71 6.49
CA VAL A 56 10.62 -10.51 5.87
C VAL A 56 9.65 -9.37 6.12
N ALA A 57 10.10 -8.34 6.84
CA ALA A 57 9.34 -7.10 6.97
C ALA A 57 9.78 -6.14 5.87
N SER A 58 8.82 -5.54 5.18
CA SER A 58 9.11 -4.55 4.14
C SER A 58 8.10 -3.42 4.09
N LEU A 59 8.54 -2.23 3.69
CA LEU A 59 7.64 -1.24 3.13
C LEU A 59 7.39 -1.61 1.67
N GLY A 60 6.14 -1.69 1.24
CA GLY A 60 5.79 -2.12 -0.11
C GLY A 60 4.44 -1.58 -0.55
N PHE A 61 4.14 -1.71 -1.84
CA PHE A 61 2.79 -1.52 -2.36
C PHE A 61 2.25 -2.82 -2.97
N SER A 62 0.95 -3.03 -2.90
CA SER A 62 0.30 -4.18 -3.56
C SER A 62 -0.59 -3.67 -4.69
N SER A 63 -0.42 -4.15 -5.91
CA SER A 63 -1.30 -3.88 -7.04
C SER A 63 -2.40 -4.95 -7.07
N ILE A 64 -3.58 -4.62 -6.53
CA ILE A 64 -4.66 -5.58 -6.29
C ILE A 64 -5.89 -5.28 -7.14
N SER A 65 -6.53 -6.34 -7.65
CA SER A 65 -7.90 -6.30 -8.14
C SER A 65 -8.77 -7.14 -7.21
N GLY A 66 -9.99 -6.66 -6.95
CA GLY A 66 -10.82 -7.21 -5.88
C GLY A 66 -12.21 -7.61 -6.33
N LEU A 67 -12.80 -8.57 -5.62
CA LEU A 67 -14.22 -8.86 -5.63
C LEU A 67 -14.80 -8.50 -4.26
N ARG A 68 -15.64 -7.47 -4.21
CA ARG A 68 -16.32 -7.06 -2.97
C ARG A 68 -17.30 -8.14 -2.55
N LEU A 69 -17.09 -8.67 -1.35
CA LEU A 69 -17.95 -9.70 -0.77
C LEU A 69 -19.16 -9.04 -0.12
N SER A 70 -20.25 -8.89 -0.88
CA SER A 70 -21.53 -8.36 -0.40
C SER A 70 -22.68 -9.19 -0.95
N LYS A 71 -23.93 -8.89 -0.56
CA LYS A 71 -25.13 -9.59 -1.08
C LYS A 71 -25.18 -9.67 -2.61
N LYS A 72 -24.58 -8.69 -3.32
CA LYS A 72 -24.29 -8.76 -4.75
C LYS A 72 -22.79 -8.57 -4.96
N PRO A 73 -22.04 -9.58 -5.42
CA PRO A 73 -20.61 -9.44 -5.65
C PRO A 73 -20.35 -8.37 -6.72
N ARG A 74 -19.37 -7.49 -6.49
CA ARG A 74 -18.99 -6.43 -7.42
C ARG A 74 -17.47 -6.46 -7.61
N LEU A 75 -17.02 -6.36 -8.86
CA LEU A 75 -15.61 -6.15 -9.16
C LEU A 75 -15.22 -4.75 -8.68
N GLU A 76 -14.14 -4.68 -7.91
CA GLU A 76 -13.50 -3.43 -7.51
C GLU A 76 -12.38 -3.13 -8.53
N PRO A 77 -12.18 -1.84 -8.88
CA PRO A 77 -11.11 -1.44 -9.79
C PRO A 77 -9.74 -1.82 -9.26
N LEU A 78 -8.70 -1.71 -10.09
CA LEU A 78 -7.32 -1.84 -9.67
C LEU A 78 -7.03 -0.87 -8.53
N ARG A 79 -6.27 -1.31 -7.53
CA ARG A 79 -5.87 -0.51 -6.37
C ARG A 79 -4.44 -0.76 -6.00
N MET A 80 -3.83 0.23 -5.36
CA MET A 80 -2.42 0.23 -4.98
C MET A 80 -2.26 0.65 -3.50
N PRO A 81 -2.69 -0.19 -2.54
CA PRO A 81 -2.33 -0.03 -1.13
C PRO A 81 -0.83 0.05 -0.94
N LEU A 82 -0.37 1.04 -0.17
CA LEU A 82 1.03 1.27 0.20
C LEU A 82 1.14 1.22 1.72
N GLY A 83 2.05 0.40 2.23
CA GLY A 83 2.08 0.07 3.65
C GLY A 83 3.19 -0.87 4.08
N LEU A 84 3.19 -1.16 5.37
CA LEU A 84 4.10 -2.11 5.98
C LEU A 84 3.58 -3.52 5.75
N SER A 85 4.45 -4.37 5.24
CA SER A 85 4.19 -5.76 4.90
C SER A 85 5.09 -6.66 5.74
N LEU A 86 4.57 -7.82 6.10
CA LEU A 86 5.27 -8.89 6.77
C LEU A 86 4.96 -10.18 6.01
N GLU A 87 6.01 -10.80 5.48
CA GLU A 87 5.89 -12.00 4.68
C GLU A 87 6.64 -13.16 5.31
N TYR A 88 6.00 -14.34 5.36
CA TYR A 88 6.70 -15.59 5.65
C TYR A 88 6.89 -16.36 4.37
N LEU A 89 8.14 -16.56 3.96
CA LEU A 89 8.49 -17.21 2.70
C LEU A 89 8.83 -18.69 2.92
N PHE A 90 8.15 -19.60 2.22
CA PHE A 90 8.38 -21.05 2.26
C PHE A 90 8.35 -21.66 0.85
N LYS A 91 9.53 -21.84 0.26
CA LYS A 91 9.70 -22.30 -1.14
C LYS A 91 9.01 -21.29 -2.06
N ASP A 92 8.10 -21.75 -2.92
CA ASP A 92 7.33 -20.92 -3.86
C ASP A 92 6.08 -20.30 -3.24
N TRP A 93 5.80 -20.56 -1.97
CA TRP A 93 4.60 -20.13 -1.28
C TRP A 93 4.92 -19.38 0.00
N GLY A 94 3.91 -18.76 0.59
CA GLY A 94 4.08 -18.09 1.87
C GLY A 94 2.82 -17.38 2.35
N VAL A 95 2.98 -16.64 3.44
CA VAL A 95 1.92 -15.83 4.05
C VAL A 95 2.27 -14.36 3.86
N HIS A 96 1.30 -13.57 3.42
CA HIS A 96 1.44 -12.13 3.24
C HIS A 96 0.48 -11.41 4.19
N LEU A 97 1.05 -10.52 5.01
CA LEU A 97 0.32 -9.61 5.88
C LEU A 97 0.72 -8.19 5.50
N MET A 98 -0.25 -7.28 5.37
CA MET A 98 0.03 -5.89 5.11
C MET A 98 -0.88 -4.98 5.93
N LEU A 99 -0.31 -3.92 6.50
CA LEU A 99 -1.03 -2.81 7.08
C LEU A 99 -0.75 -1.58 6.22
N PHE A 100 -1.79 -1.05 5.60
CA PHE A 100 -1.67 0.09 4.70
C PHE A 100 -2.42 1.30 5.26
N PRO A 101 -1.72 2.44 5.43
CA PRO A 101 -2.37 3.71 5.73
C PRO A 101 -2.87 4.44 4.48
N MET A 102 -2.43 4.01 3.30
CA MET A 102 -2.74 4.66 2.03
C MET A 102 -3.09 3.62 0.97
N ASP A 103 -3.93 4.03 0.03
CA ASP A 103 -4.41 3.17 -1.03
C ASP A 103 -4.79 4.00 -2.24
N PHE A 104 -3.99 3.91 -3.28
CA PHE A 104 -4.24 4.65 -4.50
C PHE A 104 -5.20 3.87 -5.39
N THR A 105 -6.24 4.53 -5.87
CA THR A 105 -7.06 4.01 -6.95
C THR A 105 -6.63 4.77 -8.21
N PRO A 106 -6.18 4.10 -9.30
CA PRO A 106 -5.91 4.78 -10.55
C PRO A 106 -7.20 5.49 -10.96
N ASP A 107 -7.13 6.82 -11.06
CA ASP A 107 -8.30 7.65 -11.33
C ASP A 107 -8.89 7.28 -12.68
N GLY A 108 -10.00 6.54 -12.65
CA GLY A 108 -10.80 6.26 -13.83
C GLY A 108 -11.88 7.30 -14.12
N GLN A 109 -12.28 8.15 -13.15
CA GLN A 109 -13.50 8.97 -13.32
C GLN A 109 -13.59 10.31 -12.56
N THR A 110 -12.53 10.83 -11.93
CA THR A 110 -12.58 12.21 -11.40
C THR A 110 -11.33 12.97 -11.79
N PRO A 111 -11.41 13.88 -12.78
CA PRO A 111 -10.26 14.68 -13.18
C PRO A 111 -9.88 15.60 -12.02
N GLY A 112 -8.72 15.34 -11.43
CA GLY A 112 -8.01 16.36 -10.67
C GLY A 112 -7.55 17.50 -11.60
N PRO A 113 -7.14 18.65 -11.06
CA PRO A 113 -6.58 19.76 -11.83
C PRO A 113 -5.27 19.39 -12.56
N ASP A 114 -4.65 18.26 -12.20
CA ASP A 114 -3.46 17.72 -12.84
C ASP A 114 -3.71 16.24 -13.18
N ALA A 115 -3.76 15.89 -14.47
CA ALA A 115 -4.08 14.54 -14.94
C ALA A 115 -2.99 13.50 -14.65
N THR A 116 -1.86 13.95 -14.10
CA THR A 116 -0.67 13.13 -13.79
C THR A 116 -0.60 12.70 -12.33
N LEU A 117 -1.45 13.27 -11.45
CA LEU A 117 -1.40 13.03 -10.01
C LEU A 117 -2.74 12.51 -9.48
N PRO A 118 -2.74 11.48 -8.62
CA PRO A 118 -3.96 10.95 -8.04
C PRO A 118 -4.65 12.02 -7.19
N SER A 119 -5.96 12.16 -7.34
CA SER A 119 -6.77 13.11 -6.57
C SER A 119 -6.62 12.84 -5.05
N THR A 120 -6.36 13.89 -4.26
CA THR A 120 -5.97 13.77 -2.84
C THR A 120 -7.01 13.05 -1.97
N MET A 121 -8.27 12.97 -2.42
CA MET A 121 -9.35 12.26 -1.72
C MET A 121 -9.31 10.73 -1.90
N SER A 122 -8.67 10.21 -2.95
CA SER A 122 -8.67 8.77 -3.25
C SER A 122 -7.56 7.99 -2.54
N ALA A 123 -6.67 8.64 -1.79
CA ALA A 123 -5.45 8.04 -1.27
C ALA A 123 -5.47 7.62 0.21
N ILE A 124 -6.48 8.02 0.99
CA ILE A 124 -6.54 7.72 2.43
C ILE A 124 -7.40 6.48 2.68
N ALA A 125 -6.76 5.39 3.09
CA ALA A 125 -7.44 4.18 3.50
C ALA A 125 -6.63 3.50 4.61
N LEU A 126 -7.23 3.39 5.80
CA LEU A 126 -6.71 2.46 6.81
C LEU A 126 -7.23 1.08 6.46
N GLY A 127 -6.32 0.15 6.20
CA GLY A 127 -6.72 -1.23 5.95
C GLY A 127 -5.61 -2.23 6.22
N ALA A 128 -6.01 -3.48 6.13
CA ALA A 128 -5.15 -4.63 6.32
C ALA A 128 -5.39 -5.65 5.21
N GLN A 129 -4.33 -6.32 4.81
CA GLN A 129 -4.37 -7.46 3.90
C GLN A 129 -3.84 -8.68 4.63
N VAL A 130 -4.51 -9.81 4.41
CA VAL A 130 -4.03 -11.13 4.79
C VAL A 130 -4.24 -12.06 3.62
N GLY A 131 -3.20 -12.80 3.26
CA GLY A 131 -3.28 -13.68 2.10
C GLY A 131 -2.16 -14.69 2.03
N ILE A 132 -2.28 -15.52 1.01
CA ILE A 132 -1.26 -16.45 0.57
C ILE A 132 -0.47 -15.76 -0.54
N LEU A 133 0.85 -15.80 -0.44
CA LEU A 133 1.74 -15.42 -1.54
C LEU A 133 2.18 -16.66 -2.30
N LYS A 134 2.23 -16.53 -3.62
CA LYS A 134 2.88 -17.45 -4.55
C LYS A 134 3.98 -16.66 -5.26
N ARG A 135 5.21 -17.15 -5.19
CA ARG A 135 6.33 -16.56 -5.89
C ARG A 135 6.19 -16.81 -7.39
N SER A 136 6.31 -15.74 -8.18
CA SER A 136 6.24 -15.77 -9.64
C SER A 136 7.40 -14.93 -10.18
N GLY A 137 8.59 -15.54 -10.26
CA GLY A 137 9.84 -14.79 -10.49
C GLY A 137 10.17 -13.92 -9.28
N ASP A 138 10.51 -12.65 -9.55
CA ASP A 138 10.91 -11.67 -8.52
C ASP A 138 9.72 -10.96 -7.86
N THR A 139 8.51 -11.07 -8.43
CA THR A 139 7.32 -10.41 -7.89
C THR A 139 6.35 -11.44 -7.31
N PRO A 140 6.10 -11.45 -5.98
CA PRO A 140 5.12 -12.34 -5.38
C PRO A 140 3.69 -11.97 -5.81
N LEU A 141 2.95 -12.96 -6.28
CA LEU A 141 1.52 -12.89 -6.53
C LEU A 141 0.78 -13.25 -5.24
N THR A 142 -0.14 -12.41 -4.79
CA THR A 142 -0.86 -12.53 -3.53
C THR A 142 -2.36 -12.72 -3.77
N PHE A 143 -2.96 -13.60 -2.95
CA PHE A 143 -4.39 -13.88 -2.97
C PHE A 143 -4.90 -13.87 -1.53
N GLY A 144 -6.02 -13.20 -1.26
CA GLY A 144 -6.51 -13.16 0.11
C GLY A 144 -7.66 -12.21 0.36
N LEU A 145 -7.70 -11.68 1.57
CA LEU A 145 -8.72 -10.75 2.06
C LEU A 145 -8.11 -9.38 2.34
N ASP A 146 -8.78 -8.36 1.81
CA ASP A 146 -8.51 -6.94 2.03
C ASP A 146 -9.65 -6.38 2.88
N VAL A 147 -9.29 -5.90 4.07
CA VAL A 147 -10.22 -5.27 5.02
C VAL A 147 -9.87 -3.81 5.11
N ARG A 148 -10.81 -2.94 4.77
CA ARG A 148 -10.59 -1.48 4.72
C ARG A 148 -11.65 -0.72 5.48
N PHE A 149 -11.22 0.28 6.22
CA PHE A 149 -12.10 1.31 6.74
C PHE A 149 -12.17 2.49 5.75
N ARG A 150 -13.38 2.79 5.27
CA ARG A 150 -13.67 3.99 4.49
C ARG A 150 -14.37 5.01 5.39
N PRO A 151 -13.72 6.13 5.74
CA PRO A 151 -14.39 7.19 6.48
C PRO A 151 -15.51 7.79 5.63
N THR A 152 -16.66 8.06 6.25
CA THR A 152 -17.72 8.84 5.59
C THR A 152 -17.27 10.29 5.49
N ALA A 153 -17.13 10.82 4.27
CA ALA A 153 -16.93 12.25 4.08
C ALA A 153 -18.15 12.99 4.65
N ARG A 154 -17.95 13.75 5.73
CA ARG A 154 -18.89 14.80 6.13
C ARG A 154 -18.33 16.11 5.61
N GLU A 155 -18.95 16.67 4.58
CA GLU A 155 -18.98 18.12 4.45
C GLU A 155 -19.62 18.67 5.73
N ALA A 156 -18.90 19.60 6.38
CA ALA A 156 -19.33 20.48 7.46
C ALA A 156 -20.01 19.83 8.71
N VAL A 157 -19.32 19.95 9.84
CA VAL A 157 -19.75 20.67 11.05
C VAL A 157 -18.92 20.10 12.21
N LEU A 158 -18.08 20.96 12.78
CA LEU A 158 -17.39 20.74 14.06
C LEU A 158 -18.44 20.59 15.17
N GLU A 159 -18.87 19.36 15.44
CA GLU A 159 -19.42 19.02 16.76
C GLU A 159 -18.41 18.12 17.48
N LEU A 160 -17.85 18.64 18.58
CA LEU A 160 -16.96 17.89 19.47
C LEU A 160 -17.66 16.62 19.97
N PRO A 161 -17.02 15.44 19.89
CA PRO A 161 -17.68 14.20 20.26
C PRO A 161 -17.79 14.08 21.79
N LYS A 162 -19.03 13.96 22.30
CA LYS A 162 -19.31 13.51 23.67
C LYS A 162 -19.01 11.99 23.79
N LYS A 163 -18.02 11.67 24.63
CA LYS A 163 -17.80 10.43 25.43
C LYS A 163 -17.68 9.03 24.78
N ARG A 164 -17.73 8.82 23.46
CA ARG A 164 -17.21 7.58 22.84
C ARG A 164 -16.54 7.87 21.51
N PHE A 165 -15.25 7.57 21.40
CA PHE A 165 -14.49 7.67 20.15
C PHE A 165 -15.05 6.65 19.14
N ARG A 166 -16.05 7.04 18.36
CA ARG A 166 -16.52 6.28 17.19
C ARG A 166 -16.11 7.07 15.96
N LEU A 167 -15.16 6.52 15.19
CA LEU A 167 -14.81 7.03 13.87
C LEU A 167 -15.98 6.72 12.91
N PRO A 168 -16.70 7.72 12.39
CA PRO A 168 -17.81 7.48 11.46
C PRO A 168 -17.26 6.97 10.12
N GLY A 169 -17.70 5.78 9.72
CA GLY A 169 -17.30 5.18 8.46
C GLY A 169 -17.84 3.76 8.30
N SER A 170 -17.40 3.09 7.25
CA SER A 170 -17.82 1.73 6.91
C SER A 170 -16.62 0.82 6.73
N TRP A 171 -16.77 -0.43 7.15
CA TRP A 171 -15.81 -1.49 6.88
C TRP A 171 -16.19 -2.21 5.58
N GLN A 172 -15.21 -2.40 4.71
CA GLN A 172 -15.33 -3.15 3.47
C GLN A 172 -14.40 -4.35 3.52
N VAL A 173 -14.94 -5.53 3.19
CA VAL A 173 -14.18 -6.77 3.02
C VAL A 173 -14.22 -7.16 1.54
N THR A 174 -13.05 -7.38 0.97
CA THR A 174 -12.87 -7.66 -0.46
C THR A 174 -11.95 -8.87 -0.58
N GLY A 175 -12.35 -9.88 -1.36
CA GLY A 175 -11.41 -10.91 -1.79
C GLY A 175 -10.51 -10.31 -2.88
N PHE A 176 -9.20 -10.50 -2.83
CA PHE A 176 -8.28 -9.88 -3.79
C PHE A 176 -7.31 -10.88 -4.41
N THR A 177 -6.84 -10.52 -5.59
CA THR A 177 -5.67 -11.08 -6.25
C THR A 177 -4.79 -9.93 -6.74
N GLY A 178 -3.48 -10.04 -6.62
CA GLY A 178 -2.61 -8.95 -7.00
C GLY A 178 -1.13 -9.27 -6.88
N TYR A 179 -0.28 -8.33 -7.27
CA TYR A 179 1.16 -8.44 -7.09
C TYR A 179 1.60 -7.58 -5.91
N HIS A 180 2.49 -8.09 -5.06
CA HIS A 180 3.13 -7.29 -4.03
C HIS A 180 4.53 -6.88 -4.47
N PHE A 181 4.81 -5.59 -4.36
CA PHE A 181 6.07 -4.96 -4.74
C PHE A 181 6.75 -4.42 -3.49
N PRO A 182 7.71 -5.16 -2.92
CA PRO A 182 8.49 -4.66 -1.81
C PRO A 182 9.45 -3.58 -2.28
N LEU A 183 9.45 -2.47 -1.56
CA LEU A 183 10.30 -1.31 -1.84
C LEU A 183 11.54 -1.34 -0.96
N LEU A 184 11.35 -1.53 0.34
CA LEU A 184 12.43 -1.51 1.32
C LEU A 184 12.28 -2.70 2.27
N ASP A 185 13.24 -3.61 2.29
CA ASP A 185 13.33 -4.69 3.28
C ASP A 185 14.03 -4.16 4.55
N PHE A 186 13.54 -4.59 5.72
CA PHE A 186 14.11 -4.22 7.04
C PHE A 186 15.00 -5.30 7.66
N ASN A 187 15.23 -6.39 6.93
CA ASN A 187 16.06 -7.53 7.32
C ASN A 187 17.41 -7.54 6.63
#